data_AF-A0A370TWG9-F1
#
_entry.id   AF-A0A370TWG9-F1
#
_cell.length_a   1.000
_cell.length_b   1.000
_cell.length_c   1.000
_cell.angle_alpha   90.00
_cell.angle_beta   90.00
_cell.angle_gamma   90.00
#
_symmetry.space_group_name_H-M   'P 1'
#
loop_
_entity.id
_entity.type
_entity.pdbx_description
1 polymer ?
#
loop_
_entity_poly.entity_id
_entity_poly.type
_entity_poly.pdbx_seq_one_letter_code
_entity_poly.pdbx_strand_id
1 'polypeptide(L)'
;MQLSTILTCALALGASAQSTTTYTDSRSGITVSGYQSASYIFGIALPSTPGKDFIGMLVGKGNGWAGVSLAGPMTGGSLLLVAWPNGQNILSSFRKATSYASPAVATGSFSAVPIASGTYVNSTHFVYTFLCKNCITGDSSTFSPTAETAMLGWALSTTAPKTPASATTAFGKHQTQGNYGVSIASTKTDKYDTWAALASSTTPMAFSA
;
A
#
# COMPACT_ATOMS: atom_id res chain seq x y z
N MET A 1 -47.43 -4.33 -40.61
CA MET A 1 -45.98 -4.62 -40.52
C MET A 1 -45.26 -3.32 -40.23
N GLN A 2 -44.92 -3.06 -38.97
CA GLN A 2 -44.06 -1.93 -38.59
C GLN A 2 -42.74 -2.52 -38.08
N LEU A 3 -41.65 -2.25 -38.82
CA LEU A 3 -40.29 -2.58 -38.40
C LEU A 3 -39.84 -1.50 -37.40
N SER A 4 -39.71 -1.87 -36.12
CA SER A 4 -39.09 -1.03 -35.11
C SER A 4 -37.56 -1.18 -35.17
N THR A 5 -36.89 -0.09 -35.53
CA THR A 5 -35.42 0.02 -35.57
C THR A 5 -34.88 0.13 -34.15
N ILE A 6 -34.10 -0.84 -33.70
CA ILE A 6 -33.41 -0.81 -32.39
C ILE A 6 -32.14 0.04 -32.56
N LEU A 7 -32.10 1.19 -31.90
CA LEU A 7 -30.92 2.06 -31.81
C LEU A 7 -30.05 1.59 -30.64
N THR A 8 -29.00 0.83 -30.92
CA THR A 8 -28.04 0.36 -29.91
C THR A 8 -27.10 1.51 -29.54
N CYS A 9 -27.40 2.20 -28.44
CA CYS A 9 -26.47 3.16 -27.84
C CYS A 9 -25.32 2.40 -27.17
N ALA A 10 -24.17 2.32 -27.82
CA ALA A 10 -22.95 1.80 -27.22
C ALA A 10 -22.43 2.82 -26.20
N LEU A 11 -22.61 2.54 -24.90
CA LEU A 11 -21.89 3.26 -23.86
C LEU A 11 -20.41 2.85 -23.92
N ALA A 12 -19.57 3.71 -24.49
CA ALA A 12 -18.14 3.65 -24.28
C ALA A 12 -17.86 3.99 -22.80
N LEU A 13 -17.71 2.96 -21.97
CA LEU A 13 -17.10 3.08 -20.65
C LEU A 13 -15.66 3.54 -20.86
N GLY A 14 -15.43 4.84 -20.80
CA GLY A 14 -14.08 5.39 -20.70
C GLY A 14 -13.45 4.88 -19.41
N ALA A 15 -12.57 3.88 -19.51
CA ALA A 15 -11.66 3.55 -18.43
C ALA A 15 -10.75 4.76 -18.24
N SER A 16 -10.96 5.54 -17.18
CA SER A 16 -9.96 6.54 -16.80
C SER A 16 -8.70 5.77 -16.42
N ALA A 17 -7.68 5.78 -17.28
CA ALA A 17 -6.35 5.36 -16.89
C ALA A 17 -5.88 6.33 -15.80
N GLN A 18 -5.98 5.94 -14.53
CA GLN A 18 -5.36 6.70 -13.46
C GLN A 18 -3.86 6.72 -13.74
N SER A 19 -3.35 7.92 -14.02
CA SER A 19 -1.93 8.12 -14.29
C SER A 19 -1.14 7.87 -13.01
N THR A 20 -0.02 7.16 -13.13
CA THR A 20 0.92 6.98 -12.02
C THR A 20 1.44 8.34 -11.58
N THR A 21 1.33 8.62 -10.28
CA THR A 21 1.78 9.87 -9.66
C THR A 21 3.05 9.61 -8.86
N THR A 22 3.96 10.58 -8.86
CA THR A 22 5.19 10.53 -8.07
C THR A 22 5.04 11.40 -6.83
N TYR A 23 5.50 10.91 -5.69
CA TYR A 23 5.52 11.64 -4.42
C TYR A 23 6.91 11.57 -3.80
N THR A 24 7.42 12.73 -3.38
CA THR A 24 8.68 12.85 -2.64
C THR A 24 8.39 13.30 -1.22
N ASP A 25 8.78 12.49 -0.24
CA ASP A 25 8.76 12.91 1.15
C ASP A 25 9.88 13.93 1.39
N SER A 26 9.51 15.13 1.81
CA SER A 26 10.46 16.22 2.06
C SER A 26 11.37 15.96 3.25
N ARG A 27 11.00 15.06 4.18
CA ARG A 27 11.79 14.73 5.36
C ARG A 27 12.91 13.74 5.05
N SER A 28 12.60 12.67 4.33
CA SER A 28 13.58 11.64 3.96
C SER A 28 14.26 11.87 2.61
N GLY A 29 13.66 12.66 1.73
CA GLY A 29 14.09 12.81 0.33
C GLY A 29 13.80 11.58 -0.53
N ILE A 30 13.06 10.59 -0.02
CA ILE A 30 12.67 9.39 -0.76
C ILE A 30 11.51 9.71 -1.68
N THR A 31 11.63 9.26 -2.92
CA THR A 31 10.61 9.41 -3.96
C THR A 31 10.00 8.05 -4.29
N VAL A 32 8.67 7.98 -4.34
CA VAL A 32 7.92 6.78 -4.76
C VAL A 32 6.94 7.12 -5.87
N SER A 33 6.55 6.11 -6.65
CA SER A 33 5.55 6.23 -7.69
C SER A 33 4.36 5.32 -7.41
N GLY A 34 3.13 5.83 -7.56
CA GLY A 34 1.90 5.09 -7.30
C GLY A 34 0.67 5.99 -7.35
N TYR A 35 -0.15 5.94 -6.30
CA TYR A 35 -1.41 6.66 -6.19
C TYR A 35 -1.40 7.65 -5.04
N GLN A 36 -1.96 8.84 -5.31
CA GLN A 36 -2.16 9.89 -4.34
C GLN A 36 -3.61 10.42 -4.43
N SER A 37 -4.18 10.68 -3.25
CA SER A 37 -5.42 11.42 -3.06
C SER A 37 -5.19 12.50 -1.98
N ALA A 38 -6.24 13.26 -1.65
CA ALA A 38 -6.17 14.26 -0.59
C ALA A 38 -5.86 13.70 0.82
N SER A 39 -6.01 12.38 1.04
CA SER A 39 -5.88 11.78 2.38
C SER A 39 -5.16 10.42 2.41
N TYR A 40 -4.64 9.99 1.27
CA TYR A 40 -3.96 8.70 1.12
C TYR A 40 -2.86 8.82 0.08
N ILE A 41 -1.71 8.23 0.36
CA ILE A 41 -0.67 7.96 -0.64
C ILE A 41 -0.22 6.53 -0.46
N PHE A 42 -0.10 5.81 -1.56
CA PHE A 42 0.77 4.64 -1.61
C PHE A 42 1.53 4.62 -2.91
N GLY A 43 2.85 4.55 -2.79
CA GLY A 43 3.74 4.36 -3.91
C GLY A 43 4.84 3.37 -3.56
N ILE A 44 5.47 2.87 -4.62
CA ILE A 44 6.63 1.99 -4.53
C ILE A 44 7.82 2.60 -5.28
N ALA A 45 9.02 2.22 -4.84
CA ALA A 45 10.25 2.36 -5.59
C ALA A 45 10.92 0.99 -5.75
N LEU A 46 11.31 0.67 -6.97
CA LEU A 46 11.97 -0.57 -7.36
C LEU A 46 13.41 -0.28 -7.82
N PRO A 47 14.35 -1.24 -7.67
CA PRO A 47 15.64 -1.14 -8.34
C PRO A 47 15.46 -1.26 -9.86
N SER A 48 16.48 -0.86 -10.63
CA SER A 48 16.48 -0.98 -12.10
C SER A 48 16.17 -2.40 -12.60
N THR A 49 16.64 -3.41 -11.86
CA THR A 49 16.33 -4.83 -12.02
C THR A 49 15.56 -5.33 -10.80
N PRO A 50 14.22 -5.29 -10.82
CA PRO A 50 13.39 -5.71 -9.70
C PRO A 50 13.62 -7.17 -9.27
N GLY A 51 13.77 -7.37 -7.96
CA GLY A 51 13.78 -8.69 -7.32
C GLY A 51 12.47 -8.96 -6.58
N LYS A 52 12.57 -9.45 -5.34
CA LYS A 52 11.41 -9.71 -4.46
C LYS A 52 11.06 -8.55 -3.52
N ASP A 53 11.89 -7.52 -3.52
CA ASP A 53 11.86 -6.43 -2.56
C ASP A 53 11.47 -5.12 -3.25
N PHE A 54 10.84 -4.22 -2.48
CA PHE A 54 10.55 -2.86 -2.90
C PHE A 54 10.57 -1.91 -1.71
N ILE A 55 10.76 -0.61 -1.95
CA ILE A 55 10.52 0.42 -0.95
C ILE A 55 9.07 0.88 -1.09
N GLY A 56 8.30 0.78 -0.03
CA GLY A 56 6.94 1.29 0.04
C GLY A 56 6.87 2.58 0.85
N MET A 57 5.95 3.46 0.48
CA MET A 57 5.59 4.62 1.30
C MET A 57 4.08 4.71 1.38
N LEU A 58 3.54 4.58 2.59
CA LEU A 58 2.12 4.61 2.89
C LEU A 58 1.81 5.83 3.76
N VAL A 59 0.93 6.71 3.28
CA VAL A 59 0.46 7.88 4.01
C VAL A 59 -1.02 7.71 4.32
N GLY A 60 -1.39 7.90 5.58
CA GLY A 60 -2.77 7.86 6.04
C GLY A 60 -3.11 9.04 6.95
N LYS A 61 -4.40 9.18 7.29
CA LYS A 61 -4.94 10.37 7.95
C LYS A 61 -5.11 10.20 9.46
N GLY A 62 -4.66 11.20 10.22
CA GLY A 62 -4.83 11.30 11.68
C GLY A 62 -4.42 10.01 12.40
N ASN A 63 -5.25 9.59 13.36
CA ASN A 63 -5.07 8.36 14.13
C ASN A 63 -5.78 7.14 13.51
N GLY A 64 -6.20 7.25 12.24
CA GLY A 64 -6.85 6.18 11.52
C GLY A 64 -5.88 5.09 11.07
N TRP A 65 -6.27 4.35 10.05
CA TRP A 65 -5.42 3.35 9.41
C TRP A 65 -5.52 3.46 7.89
N ALA A 66 -4.43 3.11 7.23
CA ALA A 66 -4.35 3.02 5.78
C ALA A 66 -3.83 1.62 5.42
N GLY A 67 -4.27 1.09 4.29
CA GLY A 67 -3.84 -0.22 3.83
C GLY A 67 -3.80 -0.31 2.31
N VAL A 68 -3.00 -1.26 1.85
CA VAL A 68 -2.77 -1.58 0.45
C VAL A 68 -3.03 -3.07 0.22
N SER A 69 -3.66 -3.39 -0.91
CA SER A 69 -3.64 -4.73 -1.48
C SER A 69 -2.57 -4.79 -2.56
N LEU A 70 -1.63 -5.72 -2.41
CA LEU A 70 -0.51 -5.84 -3.36
C LEU A 70 -0.91 -6.51 -4.68
N ALA A 71 -2.15 -6.96 -4.85
CA ALA A 71 -2.65 -7.58 -6.08
C ALA A 71 -3.93 -6.91 -6.64
N GLY A 72 -4.45 -5.86 -5.98
CA GLY A 72 -5.70 -5.20 -6.38
C GLY A 72 -6.86 -5.51 -5.43
N PRO A 73 -7.52 -6.69 -5.53
CA PRO A 73 -8.68 -7.00 -4.71
C PRO A 73 -8.29 -7.24 -3.25
N MET A 74 -9.24 -7.02 -2.33
CA MET A 74 -9.07 -7.32 -0.90
C MET A 74 -9.01 -8.83 -0.63
N THR A 75 -9.88 -9.59 -1.29
CA THR A 75 -10.01 -11.05 -1.17
C THR A 75 -9.34 -11.75 -2.36
N GLY A 76 -9.46 -13.08 -2.45
CA GLY A 76 -8.87 -13.84 -3.56
C GLY A 76 -7.40 -14.19 -3.36
N GLY A 77 -6.90 -14.06 -2.14
CA GLY A 77 -5.54 -14.46 -1.79
C GLY A 77 -4.49 -13.35 -1.90
N SER A 78 -4.90 -12.10 -2.10
CA SER A 78 -4.00 -10.94 -2.06
C SER A 78 -3.28 -10.82 -0.72
N LEU A 79 -1.98 -10.54 -0.77
CA LEU A 79 -1.22 -10.07 0.38
C LEU A 79 -1.57 -8.60 0.61
N LEU A 80 -2.02 -8.31 1.83
CA LEU A 80 -2.40 -6.98 2.25
C LEU A 80 -1.36 -6.45 3.24
N LEU A 81 -1.11 -5.15 3.23
CA LEU A 81 -0.36 -4.46 4.28
C LEU A 81 -1.22 -3.33 4.82
N VAL A 82 -1.33 -3.24 6.14
CA VAL A 82 -2.03 -2.15 6.84
C VAL A 82 -1.08 -1.51 7.84
N ALA A 83 -1.13 -0.18 7.97
CA ALA A 83 -0.37 0.59 8.94
C ALA A 83 -1.23 1.64 9.64
N TRP A 84 -0.87 1.95 10.88
CA TRP A 84 -1.57 2.92 11.71
C TRP A 84 -0.67 3.47 12.82
N PRO A 85 -0.94 4.68 13.34
CA PRO A 85 -0.25 5.23 14.49
C PRO A 85 -0.60 4.52 15.80
N ASN A 86 0.39 4.33 16.65
CA ASN A 86 0.25 4.07 18.08
C ASN A 86 1.06 5.12 18.84
N GLY A 87 0.41 6.24 19.15
CA GLY A 87 1.11 7.45 19.55
C GLY A 87 2.01 7.96 18.43
N GLN A 88 3.29 8.22 18.74
CA GLN A 88 4.28 8.68 17.77
C GLN A 88 4.95 7.53 16.97
N ASN A 89 4.66 6.29 17.34
CA ASN A 89 5.14 5.11 16.63
C ASN A 89 4.13 4.69 15.56
N ILE A 90 4.59 3.98 14.54
CA ILE A 90 3.71 3.36 13.54
C ILE A 90 3.83 1.85 13.67
N LEU A 91 2.69 1.18 13.77
CA LEU A 91 2.60 -0.27 13.64
C LEU A 91 2.16 -0.61 12.23
N SER A 92 2.64 -1.75 11.73
CA SER A 92 2.15 -2.33 10.50
C SER A 92 1.93 -3.82 10.64
N SER A 93 1.08 -4.38 9.79
CA SER A 93 0.80 -5.81 9.78
C SER A 93 0.44 -6.28 8.38
N PHE A 94 1.03 -7.41 7.99
CA PHE A 94 0.59 -8.14 6.82
C PHE A 94 -0.69 -8.91 7.12
N ARG A 95 -1.63 -8.88 6.19
CA ARG A 95 -2.95 -9.47 6.34
C ARG A 95 -3.38 -10.25 5.09
N LYS A 96 -4.36 -11.12 5.26
CA LYS A 96 -5.02 -11.85 4.17
C LYS A 96 -6.51 -11.99 4.46
N ALA A 97 -7.35 -11.79 3.46
CA ALA A 97 -8.80 -11.90 3.59
C ALA A 97 -9.34 -13.04 2.71
N THR A 98 -10.08 -13.96 3.32
CA THR A 98 -10.82 -15.02 2.60
C THR A 98 -12.26 -14.61 2.31
N SER A 99 -12.76 -13.58 3.01
CA SER A 99 -14.09 -13.00 2.86
C SER A 99 -14.06 -11.49 3.12
N TYR A 100 -15.18 -10.80 2.92
CA TYR A 100 -15.32 -9.37 3.24
C TYR A 100 -15.52 -9.13 4.74
N ALA A 101 -14.55 -9.56 5.53
CA ALA A 101 -14.45 -9.39 6.97
C ALA A 101 -13.08 -8.80 7.36
N SER A 102 -12.86 -8.49 8.65
CA SER A 102 -11.56 -8.03 9.13
C SER A 102 -10.46 -9.04 8.76
N PRO A 103 -9.45 -8.65 7.95
CA PRO A 103 -8.41 -9.57 7.50
C PRO A 103 -7.62 -10.19 8.65
N ALA A 104 -7.35 -11.50 8.55
CA ALA A 104 -6.49 -12.21 9.50
C ALA A 104 -5.01 -11.84 9.26
N VAL A 105 -4.17 -12.03 10.28
CA VAL A 105 -2.71 -11.87 10.14
C VAL A 105 -2.19 -12.86 9.10
N ALA A 106 -1.41 -12.35 8.15
CA ALA A 106 -0.72 -13.18 7.17
C ALA A 106 0.66 -13.56 7.70
N THR A 107 1.02 -14.82 7.48
CA THR A 107 2.34 -15.38 7.82
C THR A 107 3.10 -15.70 6.53
N GLY A 108 4.42 -15.50 6.54
CA GLY A 108 5.28 -15.79 5.40
C GLY A 108 6.69 -15.27 5.63
N SER A 109 7.53 -15.32 4.61
CA SER A 109 8.90 -14.78 4.64
C SER A 109 8.99 -13.29 4.36
N PHE A 110 7.84 -12.63 4.15
CA PHE A 110 7.76 -11.20 3.92
C PHE A 110 7.96 -10.41 5.22
N SER A 111 8.56 -9.23 5.11
CA SER A 111 8.71 -8.30 6.23
C SER A 111 8.70 -6.86 5.74
N ALA A 112 8.21 -5.95 6.58
CA ALA A 112 8.26 -4.52 6.34
C ALA A 112 9.22 -3.91 7.38
N VAL A 113 10.38 -3.46 6.93
CA VAL A 113 11.42 -2.88 7.77
C VAL A 113 11.33 -1.35 7.66
N PRO A 114 10.98 -0.63 8.73
CA PRO A 114 10.82 0.82 8.68
C PRO A 114 12.12 1.54 8.26
N ILE A 115 11.95 2.60 7.47
CA ILE A 115 12.99 3.59 7.20
C ILE A 115 12.68 4.80 8.08
N ALA A 116 13.47 4.97 9.15
CA ALA A 116 13.16 5.92 10.22
C ALA A 116 13.04 7.37 9.75
N SER A 117 13.85 7.78 8.77
CA SER A 117 13.81 9.14 8.21
C SER A 117 12.48 9.47 7.51
N GLY A 118 11.78 8.45 6.98
CA GLY A 118 10.47 8.55 6.33
C GLY A 118 9.33 7.93 7.15
N THR A 119 9.51 7.75 8.46
CA THR A 119 8.50 7.16 9.34
C THR A 119 8.14 8.14 10.45
N TYR A 120 6.94 8.71 10.43
CA TYR A 120 6.52 9.70 11.42
C TYR A 120 5.01 9.95 11.48
N VAL A 121 4.57 10.53 12.59
CA VAL A 121 3.18 10.94 12.84
C VAL A 121 3.16 12.44 13.15
N ASN A 122 2.23 13.18 12.56
CA ASN A 122 1.92 14.56 12.91
C ASN A 122 0.40 14.73 13.13
N SER A 123 -0.04 15.97 13.37
CA SER A 123 -1.43 16.29 13.71
C SER A 123 -2.44 15.99 12.60
N THR A 124 -1.99 15.80 11.35
CA THR A 124 -2.86 15.63 10.18
C THR A 124 -2.74 14.25 9.53
N HIS A 125 -1.55 13.65 9.53
CA HIS A 125 -1.26 12.39 8.85
C HIS A 125 -0.09 11.65 9.50
N PHE A 126 0.04 10.39 9.12
CA PHE A 126 1.24 9.59 9.35
C PHE A 126 1.86 9.21 8.01
N VAL A 127 3.18 9.05 8.00
CA VAL A 127 3.96 8.54 6.87
C VAL A 127 4.70 7.31 7.35
N TYR A 128 4.53 6.21 6.63
CA TYR A 128 5.24 4.96 6.85
C TYR A 128 6.04 4.59 5.59
N THR A 129 7.32 4.92 5.59
CA THR A 129 8.27 4.47 4.58
C THR A 129 9.02 3.24 5.07
N PHE A 130 9.09 2.20 4.25
CA PHE A 130 9.65 0.90 4.65
C PHE A 130 10.26 0.15 3.47
N LEU A 131 11.26 -0.68 3.76
CA LEU A 131 11.71 -1.72 2.85
C LEU A 131 10.81 -2.95 3.05
N CYS A 132 10.07 -3.32 2.01
CA CYS A 132 9.27 -4.53 1.98
C CYS A 132 10.11 -5.67 1.40
N LYS A 133 10.63 -6.53 2.28
CA LYS A 133 11.45 -7.68 1.89
C LYS A 133 10.57 -8.88 1.57
N ASN A 134 10.87 -9.62 0.51
CA ASN A 134 10.12 -10.77 0.01
C ASN A 134 8.61 -10.50 -0.23
N CYS A 135 8.24 -9.24 -0.47
CA CYS A 135 6.86 -8.84 -0.64
C CYS A 135 6.36 -8.94 -2.09
N ILE A 136 7.22 -9.27 -3.03
CA ILE A 136 6.85 -9.65 -4.39
C ILE A 136 7.03 -11.17 -4.46
N THR A 137 5.92 -11.88 -4.34
CA THR A 137 5.91 -13.33 -4.05
C THR A 137 6.18 -14.19 -5.29
N GLY A 138 5.89 -13.67 -6.47
CA GLY A 138 5.94 -14.41 -7.74
C GLY A 138 4.71 -15.28 -8.00
N ASP A 139 3.67 -15.15 -7.18
CA ASP A 139 2.34 -15.74 -7.38
C ASP A 139 1.27 -14.65 -7.52
N SER A 140 -0.01 -15.04 -7.56
CA SER A 140 -1.13 -14.09 -7.69
C SER A 140 -1.47 -13.29 -6.43
N SER A 141 -0.75 -13.51 -5.31
CA SER A 141 -0.99 -12.73 -4.09
C SER A 141 -0.40 -11.33 -4.13
N THR A 142 0.49 -11.03 -5.08
CA THR A 142 1.10 -9.71 -5.26
C THR A 142 1.24 -9.38 -6.74
N PHE A 143 1.60 -8.14 -7.05
CA PHE A 143 1.92 -7.72 -8.40
C PHE A 143 3.15 -8.45 -8.96
N SER A 144 3.25 -8.53 -10.28
CA SER A 144 4.46 -9.00 -10.96
C SER A 144 5.39 -7.82 -11.23
N PRO A 145 6.69 -7.92 -10.93
CA PRO A 145 7.64 -6.84 -11.16
C PRO A 145 8.09 -6.73 -12.62
N THR A 146 7.64 -7.65 -13.48
CA THR A 146 7.90 -7.65 -14.93
C THR A 146 6.67 -7.22 -15.74
N ALA A 147 5.53 -7.00 -15.08
CA ALA A 147 4.35 -6.46 -15.75
C ALA A 147 4.59 -5.00 -16.17
N GLU A 148 3.93 -4.54 -17.24
CA GLU A 148 3.95 -3.12 -17.61
C GLU A 148 3.28 -2.26 -16.52
N THR A 149 2.17 -2.77 -15.98
CA THR A 149 1.36 -2.13 -14.95
C THR A 149 1.11 -3.10 -13.79
N ALA A 150 1.40 -2.67 -12.56
CA ALA A 150 0.96 -3.33 -11.34
C ALA A 150 -0.44 -2.83 -10.94
N MET A 151 -1.39 -3.75 -10.77
CA MET A 151 -2.70 -3.43 -10.21
C MET A 151 -2.66 -3.55 -8.69
N LEU A 152 -2.91 -2.44 -8.00
CA LEU A 152 -2.91 -2.36 -6.54
C LEU A 152 -4.26 -1.89 -6.04
N GLY A 153 -4.59 -2.28 -4.80
CA GLY A 153 -5.77 -1.80 -4.09
C GLY A 153 -5.36 -0.87 -2.96
N TRP A 154 -6.25 0.01 -2.54
CA TRP A 154 -6.07 0.84 -1.36
C TRP A 154 -7.34 0.90 -0.51
N ALA A 155 -7.14 1.13 0.77
CA ALA A 155 -8.20 1.32 1.75
C ALA A 155 -7.74 2.32 2.82
N LEU A 156 -8.66 3.15 3.27
CA LEU A 156 -8.42 4.14 4.32
C LEU A 156 -9.62 4.21 5.26
N SER A 157 -9.33 4.37 6.55
CA SER A 157 -10.32 4.79 7.55
C SER A 157 -9.71 5.85 8.45
N THR A 158 -10.51 6.87 8.79
CA THR A 158 -10.13 7.85 9.83
C THR A 158 -10.37 7.34 11.25
N THR A 159 -11.05 6.19 11.40
CA THR A 159 -11.27 5.54 12.69
C THR A 159 -10.09 4.64 13.04
N ALA A 160 -9.55 4.82 14.24
CA ALA A 160 -8.45 4.00 14.76
C ALA A 160 -8.81 2.50 14.82
N PRO A 161 -7.83 1.59 14.76
CA PRO A 161 -8.07 0.17 15.02
C PRO A 161 -8.61 -0.06 16.45
N LYS A 162 -9.26 -1.21 16.67
CA LYS A 162 -9.86 -1.53 17.98
C LYS A 162 -8.83 -1.55 19.13
N THR A 163 -7.63 -2.02 18.85
CA THR A 163 -6.53 -2.12 19.82
C THR A 163 -5.24 -1.61 19.16
N PRO A 164 -5.02 -0.28 19.09
CA PRO A 164 -3.92 0.30 18.32
C PRO A 164 -2.52 -0.15 18.76
N ALA A 165 -2.34 -0.58 20.01
CA ALA A 165 -1.08 -1.11 20.51
C ALA A 165 -0.79 -2.57 20.07
N SER A 166 -1.73 -3.26 19.42
CA SER A 166 -1.59 -4.65 19.00
C SER A 166 -1.50 -4.79 17.48
N ALA A 167 -0.41 -5.38 16.99
CA ALA A 167 -0.24 -5.69 15.58
C ALA A 167 -1.27 -6.70 15.05
N THR A 168 -1.95 -7.46 15.94
CA THR A 168 -2.99 -8.43 15.59
C THR A 168 -4.41 -7.87 15.70
N THR A 169 -4.57 -6.57 16.01
CA THR A 169 -5.87 -5.89 16.14
C THR A 169 -6.82 -6.18 14.98
N ALA A 170 -8.11 -6.18 15.27
CA ALA A 170 -9.16 -6.12 14.26
C ALA A 170 -9.36 -4.68 13.78
N PHE A 171 -9.83 -4.55 12.54
CA PHE A 171 -10.16 -3.27 11.91
C PHE A 171 -11.67 -3.19 11.66
N GLY A 172 -12.24 -1.99 11.80
CA GLY A 172 -13.54 -1.69 11.18
C GLY A 172 -13.42 -1.65 9.65
N LYS A 173 -14.55 -1.62 8.96
CA LYS A 173 -14.55 -1.43 7.49
C LYS A 173 -13.89 -0.08 7.13
N HIS A 174 -13.13 -0.05 6.03
CA HIS A 174 -12.63 1.21 5.47
C HIS A 174 -13.80 2.14 5.10
N GLN A 175 -13.55 3.44 5.19
CA GLN A 175 -14.48 4.49 4.78
C GLN A 175 -14.36 4.78 3.28
N THR A 176 -13.14 4.70 2.74
CA THR A 176 -12.85 4.90 1.32
C THR A 176 -11.88 3.84 0.83
N GLN A 177 -12.01 3.44 -0.44
CA GLN A 177 -11.20 2.41 -1.06
C GLN A 177 -11.22 2.55 -2.58
N GLY A 178 -10.34 1.80 -3.23
CA GLY A 178 -10.36 1.64 -4.69
C GLY A 178 -9.19 0.82 -5.18
N ASN A 179 -9.08 0.72 -6.49
CA ASN A 179 -7.95 0.08 -7.17
C ASN A 179 -7.34 1.06 -8.16
N TYR A 180 -6.05 0.90 -8.45
CA TYR A 180 -5.31 1.74 -9.39
C TYR A 180 -4.21 0.93 -10.08
N GLY A 181 -3.82 1.38 -11.26
CA GLY A 181 -2.66 0.88 -11.98
C GLY A 181 -1.42 1.72 -11.68
N VAL A 182 -0.28 1.06 -11.52
CA VAL A 182 1.03 1.69 -11.37
C VAL A 182 1.93 1.22 -12.49
N SER A 183 2.45 2.14 -13.31
CA SER A 183 3.48 1.84 -14.30
C SER A 183 4.76 1.37 -13.58
N ILE A 184 5.16 0.12 -13.81
CA ILE A 184 6.38 -0.44 -13.21
C ILE A 184 7.63 0.30 -13.70
N ALA A 185 7.65 0.77 -14.94
CA ALA A 185 8.76 1.58 -15.44
C ALA A 185 8.96 2.86 -14.63
N SER A 186 7.85 3.49 -14.20
CA SER A 186 7.86 4.76 -13.45
C SER A 186 8.26 4.60 -11.98
N THR A 187 8.34 3.37 -11.47
CA THR A 187 8.75 3.10 -10.07
C THR A 187 10.24 2.77 -9.96
N LYS A 188 10.94 2.56 -11.08
CA LYS A 188 12.37 2.22 -11.06
C LYS A 188 13.22 3.43 -10.71
N THR A 189 14.24 3.21 -9.90
CA THR A 189 15.20 4.24 -9.51
C THR A 189 16.59 3.66 -9.28
N ASP A 190 17.61 4.46 -9.57
CA ASP A 190 19.02 4.20 -9.26
C ASP A 190 19.36 4.41 -7.77
N LYS A 191 18.50 5.11 -7.03
CA LYS A 191 18.67 5.37 -5.58
C LYS A 191 18.17 4.24 -4.69
N TYR A 192 17.62 3.18 -5.27
CA TYR A 192 16.97 2.09 -4.52
C TYR A 192 17.89 1.53 -3.42
N ASP A 193 19.11 1.14 -3.76
CA ASP A 193 20.04 0.53 -2.80
C ASP A 193 20.42 1.50 -1.68
N THR A 194 20.57 2.79 -2.01
CA THR A 194 20.84 3.85 -1.02
C THR A 194 19.70 3.96 -0.01
N TRP A 195 18.46 3.98 -0.48
CA TRP A 195 17.29 4.09 0.39
C TRP A 195 17.00 2.80 1.15
N ALA A 196 17.20 1.64 0.52
CA ALA A 196 17.03 0.33 1.15
C ALA A 196 18.02 0.13 2.30
N ALA A 197 19.25 0.64 2.19
CA ALA A 197 20.25 0.62 3.25
C ALA A 197 19.85 1.45 4.50
N LEU A 198 18.91 2.39 4.37
CA LEU A 198 18.37 3.14 5.52
C LEU A 198 17.39 2.31 6.36
N ALA A 199 16.88 1.19 5.82
CA ALA A 199 15.97 0.32 6.54
C ALA A 199 16.74 -0.42 7.64
N SER A 200 16.50 -0.01 8.89
CA SER A 200 17.18 -0.56 10.06
C SER A 200 16.17 -1.24 10.96
N SER A 201 16.50 -2.43 11.45
CA SER A 201 15.69 -3.17 12.43
C SER A 201 15.69 -2.54 13.83
N THR A 202 16.38 -1.42 14.04
CA THR A 202 16.71 -0.83 15.36
C THR A 202 15.75 0.24 15.87
N THR A 203 14.52 0.36 15.36
CA THR A 203 13.51 1.08 16.15
C THR A 203 13.04 0.14 17.27
N PRO A 204 13.24 0.45 18.56
CA PRO A 204 12.80 -0.43 19.63
C PRO A 204 11.27 -0.52 19.58
N MET A 205 10.76 -1.66 19.13
CA MET A 205 9.42 -2.06 19.51
C MET A 205 9.50 -2.37 21.00
N ALA A 206 9.18 -1.37 21.83
CA ALA A 206 8.91 -1.63 23.24
C ALA A 206 7.61 -2.45 23.31
N PHE A 207 7.75 -3.77 23.18
CA PHE A 207 6.78 -4.73 23.63
C PHE A 207 7.00 -4.88 25.14
N SER A 208 6.19 -4.21 25.94
CA SER A 208 5.93 -4.70 27.29
C SER A 208 4.95 -5.85 27.16
N ALA A 209 5.38 -7.01 27.67
CA ALA A 209 4.57 -8.22 27.84
C ALA A 209 3.35 -7.97 28.74
#